data_AF-A0A351KXS1-F1
#
_entry.id   AF-A0A351KXS1-F1
#
_cell.length_a   1.000
_cell.length_b   1.000
_cell.length_c   1.000
_cell.angle_alpha   90.00
_cell.angle_beta   90.00
_cell.angle_gamma   90.00
#
_symmetry.space_group_name_H-M   'P 1'
#
loop_
_entity.id
_entity.type
_entity.pdbx_description
1 polymer ?
#
loop_
_entity_poly.entity_id
_entity_poly.type
_entity_poly.pdbx_seq_one_letter_code
_entity_poly.pdbx_strand_id
1 'polypeptide(L)' 'MTIENAILKNIEKLPESVKQAVLDYTEFLVNRYAEEAAKTEKAAKRGGLGIWKGKIWMADDFDQPLEDLKDYMQP' A
#
# COMPACT_ATOMS: atom_id res chain seq x y z
N MET A 1 -33.86 -9.17 -11.30
CA MET A 1 -33.55 -7.73 -11.29
C MET A 1 -32.05 -7.59 -11.17
N THR A 2 -31.41 -6.73 -11.95
CA THR A 2 -29.96 -6.48 -11.84
C THR A 2 -29.69 -5.44 -10.74
N ILE A 3 -28.47 -5.43 -10.19
CA ILE A 3 -28.09 -4.49 -9.12
C ILE A 3 -28.17 -3.04 -9.60
N GLU A 4 -27.83 -2.76 -10.86
CA GLU A 4 -27.90 -1.39 -11.41
C GLU A 4 -29.33 -0.84 -11.35
N ASN A 5 -30.32 -1.68 -11.71
CA ASN A 5 -31.73 -1.32 -11.66
C ASN A 5 -32.23 -1.07 -10.23
N ALA A 6 -31.71 -1.78 -9.24
CA ALA A 6 -32.05 -1.56 -7.84
C ALA A 6 -31.44 -0.27 -7.29
N ILE A 7 -30.23 0.09 -7.72
CA ILE A 7 -29.55 1.34 -7.34
C ILE A 7 -30.32 2.53 -7.89
N LEU A 8 -30.67 2.54 -9.18
CA LEU A 8 -31.42 3.62 -9.82
C LEU A 8 -32.75 3.91 -9.12
N LYS A 9 -33.53 2.86 -8.83
CA LYS A 9 -34.80 2.98 -8.11
C LYS A 9 -34.68 3.56 -6.71
N ASN A 10 -33.54 3.39 -6.05
CA ASN A 10 -33.30 3.98 -4.73
C ASN A 10 -32.87 5.45 -4.86
N ILE A 11 -32.03 5.78 -5.84
CA ILE A 11 -31.58 7.17 -6.11
C ILE A 11 -32.78 8.08 -6.44
N GLU A 12 -33.76 7.60 -7.19
CA GLU A 12 -34.98 8.34 -7.51
C GLU A 12 -35.80 8.78 -6.28
N LYS A 13 -35.68 8.05 -5.16
CA LYS A 13 -36.40 8.35 -3.91
C LYS A 13 -35.67 9.35 -3.01
N LEU A 14 -34.43 9.68 -3.33
CA LEU A 14 -33.60 10.54 -2.51
C LEU A 14 -33.88 12.03 -2.78
N PRO A 15 -33.79 12.89 -1.75
CA PRO A 15 -33.74 14.34 -1.94
C PRO A 15 -32.51 14.77 -2.75
N GLU A 16 -32.60 15.90 -3.44
CA GLU A 16 -31.54 16.38 -4.33
C GLU A 16 -30.19 16.58 -3.62
N SER A 17 -30.21 17.09 -2.37
CA SER A 17 -29.01 17.25 -1.54
C SER A 17 -28.28 15.93 -1.27
N VAL A 18 -29.01 14.82 -1.18
CA VAL A 18 -28.45 13.49 -0.91
C VAL A 18 -27.93 12.86 -2.20
N LYS A 19 -28.54 13.15 -3.36
CA LYS A 19 -28.05 12.66 -4.66
C LYS A 19 -26.64 13.17 -4.96
N GLN A 20 -26.32 14.41 -4.57
CA GLN A 20 -24.98 14.95 -4.72
C GLN A 20 -23.95 14.12 -3.94
N ALA A 21 -24.23 13.79 -2.68
CA ALA A 21 -23.35 12.95 -1.88
C ALA A 21 -23.17 11.54 -2.47
N VAL A 22 -24.22 10.99 -3.09
CA VAL A 22 -24.12 9.71 -3.81
C VAL A 22 -23.20 9.84 -5.02
N LEU A 23 -23.33 10.91 -5.81
CA LEU A 23 -22.46 11.18 -6.95
C LEU A 23 -20.99 11.28 -6.51
N ASP A 24 -20.70 12.12 -5.51
CA ASP A 24 -19.34 12.31 -4.98
C ASP A 24 -18.72 10.97 -4.53
N TYR A 25 -19.51 10.13 -3.85
CA TYR A 25 -19.04 8.82 -3.40
C TYR A 25 -18.79 7.86 -4.57
N THR A 26 -19.63 7.86 -5.60
CA THR A 26 -19.41 7.02 -6.78
C THR A 26 -18.15 7.44 -7.54
N GLU A 27 -17.88 8.74 -7.67
CA GLU A 27 -16.64 9.26 -8.26
C GLU A 27 -15.40 8.84 -7.44
N PHE A 28 -15.50 8.93 -6.11
CA PHE A 28 -14.45 8.45 -5.22
C PHE A 28 -14.14 6.96 -5.44
N LEU A 29 -15.18 6.11 -5.55
CA LEU A 29 -15.00 4.68 -5.77
C LEU A 29 -14.33 4.40 -7.13
N VAL A 30 -14.76 5.09 -8.19
CA VAL A 30 -14.15 4.95 -9.53
C VAL A 30 -12.66 5.29 -9.46
N ASN A 31 -12.30 6.43 -8.85
CA ASN A 31 -10.90 6.82 -8.74
C ASN A 31 -10.09 5.83 -7.87
N ARG A 32 -10.63 5.42 -6.71
CA ARG A 32 -9.96 4.49 -5.80
C ARG A 32 -9.62 3.17 -6.48
N TYR A 33 -10.59 2.56 -7.16
CA TYR A 33 -10.40 1.26 -7.78
C TYR A 33 -9.62 1.34 -9.12
N ALA A 34 -9.65 2.48 -9.81
CA ALA A 34 -8.75 2.75 -10.93
C ALA A 34 -7.27 2.81 -10.45
N GLU A 35 -7.01 3.46 -9.32
CA GLU A 35 -5.67 3.50 -8.72
C GLU A 35 -5.22 2.13 -8.16
N GLU A 36 -6.12 1.39 -7.52
CA GLU A 36 -5.80 0.04 -7.01
C GLU A 36 -5.47 -0.94 -8.14
N ALA A 37 -6.19 -0.87 -9.27
CA ALA A 37 -5.86 -1.64 -10.47
C ALA A 37 -4.43 -1.30 -10.98
N ALA A 38 -4.08 -0.01 -11.03
CA ALA A 38 -2.75 0.44 -11.44
C ALA A 38 -1.62 0.08 -10.44
N LYS A 39 -1.93 -0.03 -9.13
CA LYS A 39 -0.98 -0.45 -8.09
C LYS A 39 -0.70 -1.96 -8.14
N THR A 40 -1.69 -2.76 -8.53
CA THR A 40 -1.56 -4.22 -8.66
C THR A 40 -0.56 -4.62 -9.75
N GLU A 41 -0.50 -3.86 -10.86
CA GLU A 41 0.48 -4.08 -11.93
C GLU A 41 1.92 -3.65 -11.54
N LYS A 42 2.07 -2.70 -10.61
CA LYS A 42 3.38 -2.13 -10.22
C LYS A 42 3.98 -2.69 -8.93
N ALA A 43 3.30 -3.60 -8.24
CA ALA A 43 3.88 -4.33 -7.12
C ALA A 43 4.85 -5.41 -7.63
N ALA A 44 5.88 -5.01 -8.39
CA ALA A 44 7.08 -5.82 -8.57
C ALA A 44 7.61 -6.12 -7.16
N LYS A 45 7.52 -7.39 -6.76
CA LYS A 45 7.96 -7.88 -5.45
C LYS A 45 9.37 -7.35 -5.18
N ARG A 46 9.47 -6.26 -4.41
CA ARG A 46 10.77 -5.78 -3.92
C ARG A 46 11.32 -6.93 -3.10
N GLY A 47 12.52 -7.36 -3.47
CA GLY A 47 13.07 -8.67 -3.13
C GLY A 47 12.85 -9.08 -1.67
N GLY A 48 12.39 -10.31 -1.48
CA GLY A 48 12.06 -10.86 -0.17
C GLY A 48 13.29 -11.14 0.72
N LEU A 49 13.03 -11.77 1.87
CA LEU A 49 14.09 -12.17 2.80
C LEU A 49 15.19 -12.98 2.07
N GLY A 50 16.45 -12.56 2.23
CA GLY A 50 17.60 -13.28 1.66
C GLY A 50 17.99 -12.90 0.23
N ILE A 51 17.42 -11.86 -0.39
CA ILE A 51 17.82 -11.42 -1.75
C ILE A 51 19.28 -10.96 -1.89
N TRP A 52 19.95 -10.73 -0.77
CA TRP A 52 21.39 -10.40 -0.71
C TRP A 52 22.26 -11.58 -0.25
N LYS A 53 21.69 -12.78 -0.07
CA LYS A 53 22.46 -13.96 0.34
C LYS A 53 23.54 -14.28 -0.70
N GLY A 54 24.80 -14.35 -0.25
CA GLY A 54 25.96 -14.57 -1.12
C GLY A 54 26.40 -13.36 -1.95
N LYS A 55 25.75 -12.21 -1.80
CA LYS A 55 26.16 -10.93 -2.42
C LYS A 55 26.85 -9.98 -1.44
N ILE A 56 26.86 -10.34 -0.16
CA ILE A 56 27.52 -9.58 0.91
C ILE A 56 28.81 -10.32 1.25
N TRP A 57 29.91 -9.58 1.29
CA TRP A 57 31.18 -10.02 1.85
C TRP A 57 31.32 -9.41 3.26
N MET A 58 31.71 -10.23 4.22
CA MET A 58 31.96 -9.84 5.61
C MET A 58 33.46 -10.08 5.88
N ALA A 59 34.12 -9.09 6.47
CA ALA A 59 35.51 -9.21 6.86
C ALA A 59 35.64 -10.11 8.09
N ASP A 60 36.79 -10.79 8.23
CA ASP A 60 37.03 -11.74 9.33
C ASP A 60 37.08 -11.05 10.71
N ASP A 61 37.29 -9.72 10.73
CA ASP A 61 37.37 -8.87 11.93
C ASP A 61 36.06 -8.12 12.24
N PHE A 62 34.95 -8.45 11.59
CA PHE A 62 33.67 -7.73 11.75
C PHE A 62 33.19 -7.62 13.21
N ASP A 63 33.41 -8.67 14.01
CA ASP A 63 33.01 -8.70 15.42
C ASP A 63 33.98 -7.91 16.34
N GLN A 64 35.09 -7.37 15.81
CA GLN A 64 36.02 -6.58 16.60
C GLN A 64 35.42 -5.21 16.95
N PRO A 65 35.68 -4.71 18.17
CA PRO A 65 35.20 -3.40 18.58
C PRO A 65 35.85 -2.30 17.74
N LEU A 66 35.01 -1.50 17.08
CA LEU A 66 35.45 -0.29 16.41
C LEU A 66 36.03 0.69 17.43
N GLU A 67 37.16 1.31 17.10
CA GLU A 67 37.91 2.14 18.04
C GLU A 67 37.06 3.25 18.66
N ASP A 68 36.25 3.91 17.83
CA ASP A 68 35.34 4.99 18.23
C ASP A 68 34.16 4.52 19.10
N LEU A 69 33.90 3.21 19.14
CA LEU A 69 32.76 2.60 19.83
C LEU A 69 33.19 1.76 21.05
N LYS A 70 34.50 1.66 21.32
CA LYS A 70 35.06 0.87 22.43
C LYS A 70 34.45 1.26 23.79
N ASP A 71 34.23 2.55 24.01
CA ASP A 71 33.66 3.06 25.27
C ASP A 71 32.21 2.62 25.52
N TYR A 72 31.48 2.25 24.46
CA TYR A 72 30.08 1.82 24.54
C TYR A 72 29.89 0.30 24.67
N MET A 73 30.96 -0.49 24.52
CA MET A 73 30.94 -1.95 24.60
C MET A 73 31.41 -2.48 25.97
N GLN A 74 31.50 -1.60 26.97
CA GLN A 74 31.82 -1.95 28.35
C GLN A 74 30.55 -2.50 29.07
N PRO A 75 30.68 -3.49 29.98
CA PRO A 75 29.55 -4.11 30.67
C PRO A 75 28.84 -3.19 31.68
#